data_AF-A0A068SSL9-F1
#
_entry.id   AF-A0A068SSL9-F1
#
_cell.length_a   1.000
_cell.length_b   1.000
_cell.length_c   1.000
_cell.angle_alpha   90.00
_cell.angle_beta   90.00
_cell.angle_gamma   90.00
#
_symmetry.space_group_name_H-M   'P 1'
#
loop_
_entity.id
_entity.type
_entity.pdbx_description
1 polymer ?
#
loop_
_entity_poly.entity_id
_entity_poly.type
_entity_poly.pdbx_seq_one_letter_code
_entity_poly.pdbx_strand_id
1 'polypeptide(L)'
;MSKTRSETLFETWLVSNSLPFRAISAERGVSTPDYGVTIGEAEIIFELKQIEAGRNWADEMVHSGEVGKFIRDRITKSKRQIQAASKGGKPTVLIIYNDYDPFQLFGTEDHDFEHAMYGADTVVLAKDSGRLVDRFHGDGKSFQSGKNTSFSALARLRQAGRDAEVTVTIFENMHAAVPIDYVSLPPCFKVVRVNQSR
;
A
#
# COMPACT_ATOMS: atom_id res chain seq x y z
N MET A 1 -21.15 3.65 12.23
CA MET A 1 -20.57 4.59 11.23
C MET A 1 -20.92 4.08 9.85
N SER A 2 -21.06 4.96 8.87
CA SER A 2 -21.20 4.52 7.47
C SER A 2 -19.87 3.97 6.99
N LYS A 3 -19.88 2.87 6.24
CA LYS A 3 -18.68 2.38 5.53
C LYS A 3 -18.27 3.40 4.47
N THR A 4 -16.96 3.53 4.28
CA THR A 4 -16.34 4.25 3.17
C THR A 4 -16.51 3.48 1.86
N ARG A 5 -16.32 4.16 0.72
CA ARG A 5 -16.37 3.51 -0.59
C ARG A 5 -15.29 2.44 -0.74
N SER A 6 -14.08 2.68 -0.22
CA SER A 6 -12.98 1.72 -0.22
C SER A 6 -13.32 0.43 0.52
N GLU A 7 -13.99 0.51 1.67
CA GLU A 7 -14.46 -0.64 2.44
C GLU A 7 -15.50 -1.45 1.66
N THR A 8 -16.54 -0.79 1.13
CA THR A 8 -17.55 -1.45 0.31
C THR A 8 -16.94 -2.13 -0.92
N LEU A 9 -16.02 -1.45 -1.60
CA LEU A 9 -15.38 -1.95 -2.81
C LEU A 9 -14.48 -3.16 -2.51
N PHE A 10 -13.70 -3.10 -1.43
CA PHE A 10 -12.83 -4.20 -1.02
C PHE A 10 -13.63 -5.42 -0.58
N GLU A 11 -14.68 -5.24 0.24
CA GLU A 11 -15.58 -6.34 0.62
C GLU A 11 -16.22 -7.00 -0.60
N THR A 12 -16.71 -6.20 -1.55
CA THR A 12 -17.31 -6.71 -2.80
C THR A 12 -16.30 -7.55 -3.58
N TRP A 13 -15.06 -7.06 -3.69
CA TRP A 13 -13.99 -7.79 -4.36
C TRP A 13 -13.59 -9.07 -3.64
N LEU A 14 -13.56 -9.08 -2.29
CA LEU A 14 -13.31 -10.29 -1.51
C LEU A 14 -14.41 -11.34 -1.74
N VAL A 15 -15.69 -10.92 -1.71
CA VAL A 15 -16.83 -11.80 -1.99
C VAL A 15 -16.76 -12.36 -3.41
N SER A 16 -16.51 -11.53 -4.42
CA SER A 16 -16.45 -11.98 -5.82
C SER A 16 -15.31 -12.97 -6.08
N ASN A 17 -14.24 -12.91 -5.27
CA ASN A 17 -13.10 -13.83 -5.33
C ASN A 17 -13.19 -14.97 -4.30
N SER A 18 -14.34 -15.14 -3.63
CA SER A 18 -14.56 -16.20 -2.63
C SER A 18 -13.54 -16.20 -1.48
N LEU A 19 -13.09 -15.01 -1.06
CA LEU A 19 -12.14 -14.84 0.04
C LEU A 19 -12.89 -14.63 1.35
N PRO A 20 -12.78 -15.55 2.34
CA PRO A 20 -13.41 -15.37 3.64
C PRO A 20 -12.77 -14.20 4.39
N PHE A 21 -13.59 -13.33 4.96
CA PHE A 21 -13.10 -12.20 5.74
C PHE A 21 -14.02 -11.89 6.91
N ARG A 22 -13.48 -11.15 7.88
CA ARG A 22 -14.23 -10.56 8.99
C ARG A 22 -13.86 -9.10 9.14
N ALA A 23 -14.86 -8.27 9.43
CA ALA A 23 -14.61 -6.91 9.90
C ALA A 23 -14.07 -6.97 11.35
N ILE A 24 -13.09 -6.13 11.65
CA ILE A 24 -12.52 -6.00 12.98
C ILE A 24 -13.18 -4.80 13.63
N SER A 25 -13.94 -5.06 14.70
CA SER A 25 -14.66 -4.01 15.40
C SER A 25 -13.69 -3.16 16.22
N ALA A 26 -13.75 -1.85 16.05
CA ALA A 26 -12.98 -0.93 16.88
C ALA A 26 -13.56 -0.87 18.31
N GLU A 27 -12.72 -1.19 19.29
CA GLU A 27 -13.01 -0.86 20.68
C GLU A 27 -12.69 0.62 20.95
N ARG A 28 -13.47 1.28 21.83
CA ARG A 28 -13.27 2.70 22.12
C ARG A 28 -11.86 2.96 22.64
N GLY A 29 -11.11 3.81 21.94
CA GLY A 29 -9.74 4.18 22.30
C GLY A 29 -8.66 3.22 21.82
N VAL A 30 -9.03 2.14 21.13
CA VAL A 30 -8.09 1.18 20.54
C VAL A 30 -8.00 1.42 19.03
N SER A 31 -6.77 1.60 18.55
CA SER A 31 -6.49 1.72 17.11
C SER A 31 -6.47 0.32 16.50
N THR A 32 -7.58 -0.12 15.92
CA THR A 32 -7.68 -1.43 15.28
C THR A 32 -7.58 -1.31 13.75
N PRO A 33 -7.04 -2.34 13.08
CA PRO A 33 -7.20 -2.53 11.64
C PRO A 33 -8.67 -2.75 11.27
N ASP A 34 -9.00 -2.69 9.98
CA ASP A 34 -10.38 -2.81 9.49
C ASP A 34 -10.81 -4.26 9.24
N TYR A 35 -9.94 -5.11 8.68
CA TYR A 35 -10.32 -6.48 8.27
C TYR A 35 -9.27 -7.54 8.57
N GLY A 36 -9.74 -8.76 8.81
CA GLY A 36 -8.93 -9.99 8.70
C GLY A 36 -9.44 -10.84 7.54
N VAL A 37 -8.57 -11.21 6.62
CA VAL A 37 -8.87 -12.04 5.45
C VAL A 37 -8.15 -13.38 5.60
N THR A 38 -8.90 -14.48 5.47
CA THR A 38 -8.35 -15.83 5.58
C THR A 38 -7.84 -16.29 4.21
N ILE A 39 -6.58 -16.70 4.15
CA ILE A 39 -5.93 -17.24 2.95
C ILE A 39 -5.24 -18.54 3.34
N GLY A 40 -5.75 -19.66 2.84
CA GLY A 40 -5.34 -20.99 3.33
C GLY A 40 -5.59 -21.11 4.82
N GLU A 41 -4.54 -21.43 5.59
CA GLU A 41 -4.59 -21.53 7.05
C GLU A 41 -4.17 -20.22 7.76
N ALA A 42 -3.76 -19.21 7.01
CA ALA A 42 -3.27 -17.94 7.55
C ALA A 42 -4.35 -16.85 7.50
N GLU A 43 -4.26 -15.89 8.44
CA GLU A 43 -5.04 -14.66 8.39
C GLU A 43 -4.12 -13.48 8.10
N ILE A 44 -4.44 -12.73 7.04
CA ILE A 44 -3.79 -11.45 6.72
C ILE A 44 -4.69 -10.32 7.18
N ILE A 45 -4.10 -9.35 7.87
CA ILE A 45 -4.78 -8.18 8.40
C ILE A 45 -4.68 -7.02 7.40
N PHE A 46 -5.80 -6.35 7.15
CA PHE A 46 -5.88 -5.21 6.23
C PHE A 46 -6.38 -3.96 6.95
N GLU A 47 -5.69 -2.85 6.73
CA GLU A 47 -6.10 -1.48 7.10
C GLU A 47 -6.35 -0.69 5.82
N LEU A 48 -7.51 -0.07 5.69
CA LEU A 48 -7.92 0.72 4.52
C LEU A 48 -7.66 2.21 4.76
N LYS A 49 -7.15 2.88 3.72
CA LYS A 49 -7.07 4.34 3.66
C LYS A 49 -7.60 4.84 2.32
N GLN A 50 -8.68 5.58 2.38
CA GLN A 50 -9.23 6.30 1.24
C GLN A 50 -8.51 7.66 1.06
N ILE A 51 -8.25 8.02 -0.19
CA ILE A 51 -7.91 9.37 -0.62
C ILE A 51 -9.19 10.00 -1.17
N GLU A 52 -9.62 11.10 -0.58
CA GLU A 52 -10.87 11.79 -0.92
C GLU A 52 -10.56 13.26 -1.23
N ALA A 53 -11.50 13.91 -1.94
CA ALA A 53 -11.45 15.34 -2.18
C ALA A 53 -11.53 16.12 -0.85
N GLY A 54 -10.53 16.97 -0.60
CA GLY A 54 -10.62 18.08 0.35
C GLY A 54 -10.33 19.41 -0.35
N ARG A 55 -10.73 20.55 0.25
CA ARG A 55 -10.57 21.89 -0.36
C ARG A 55 -9.14 22.25 -0.80
N ASN A 56 -8.11 21.57 -0.29
CA ASN A 56 -6.70 21.82 -0.60
C ASN A 56 -6.00 20.67 -1.35
N TRP A 57 -6.70 19.56 -1.64
CA TRP A 57 -6.07 18.38 -2.24
C TRP A 57 -5.70 18.59 -3.70
N ALA A 58 -6.53 19.33 -4.45
CA ALA A 58 -6.24 19.69 -5.83
C ALA A 58 -4.93 20.52 -5.91
N ASP A 59 -4.79 21.52 -5.03
CA ASP A 59 -3.58 22.34 -4.95
C ASP A 59 -2.37 21.53 -4.49
N GLU A 60 -2.49 20.68 -3.45
CA GLU A 60 -1.38 19.82 -3.01
C GLU A 60 -0.96 18.78 -4.06
N MET A 61 -1.90 18.24 -4.84
CA MET A 61 -1.62 17.28 -5.92
C MET A 61 -0.96 17.94 -7.13
N VAL A 62 -1.43 19.13 -7.51
CA VAL A 62 -0.85 19.88 -8.65
C VAL A 62 0.51 20.50 -8.28
N HIS A 63 0.70 20.91 -7.01
CA HIS A 63 1.90 21.65 -6.60
C HIS A 63 2.99 20.82 -5.92
N SER A 64 2.69 19.66 -5.33
CA SER A 64 3.73 18.91 -4.61
C SER A 64 4.81 18.36 -5.54
N GLY A 65 4.44 17.86 -6.74
CA GLY A 65 5.39 17.26 -7.70
C GLY A 65 6.25 16.12 -7.14
N GLU A 66 6.01 15.70 -5.90
CA GLU A 66 6.89 14.84 -5.13
C GLU A 66 6.34 13.42 -5.16
N VAL A 67 6.95 12.59 -6.00
CA VAL A 67 6.58 11.19 -6.21
C VAL A 67 6.47 10.45 -4.88
N GLY A 68 5.37 9.70 -4.73
CA GLY A 68 5.10 8.88 -3.54
C GLY A 68 4.72 9.65 -2.28
N LYS A 69 4.63 10.99 -2.27
CA LYS A 69 4.27 11.77 -1.07
C LYS A 69 2.94 11.31 -0.47
N PHE A 70 1.91 11.13 -1.30
CA PHE A 70 0.58 10.71 -0.84
C PHE A 70 0.61 9.34 -0.16
N ILE A 71 1.37 8.41 -0.72
CA ILE A 71 1.57 7.09 -0.16
C ILE A 71 2.29 7.19 1.20
N ARG A 72 3.37 7.99 1.31
CA ARG A 72 4.08 8.25 2.58
C ARG A 72 3.17 8.81 3.66
N ASP A 73 2.29 9.74 3.31
CA ASP A 73 1.32 10.32 4.26
C ASP A 73 0.35 9.25 4.78
N ARG A 74 -0.07 8.29 3.94
CA ARG A 74 -0.94 7.18 4.36
C ARG A 74 -0.21 6.13 5.19
N ILE A 75 1.05 5.83 4.88
CA ILE A 75 1.92 5.01 5.75
C ILE A 75 1.99 5.65 7.15
N THR A 76 2.23 6.96 7.22
CA THR A 76 2.37 7.67 8.50
C THR A 76 1.06 7.65 9.30
N LYS A 77 -0.07 7.89 8.65
CA LYS A 77 -1.40 7.94 9.30
C LYS A 77 -1.93 6.59 9.77
N SER A 78 -1.47 5.48 9.19
CA SER A 78 -1.92 4.11 9.53
C SER A 78 -0.99 3.40 10.53
N LYS A 79 0.16 4.00 10.85
CA LYS A 79 1.21 3.34 11.64
C LYS A 79 0.73 2.75 12.95
N ARG A 80 -0.20 3.42 13.66
CA ARG A 80 -0.71 2.94 14.95
C ARG A 80 -1.57 1.68 14.79
N GLN A 81 -2.50 1.65 13.83
CA GLN A 81 -3.34 0.49 13.51
C GLN A 81 -2.48 -0.69 13.08
N ILE A 82 -1.53 -0.44 12.18
CA ILE A 82 -0.64 -1.47 11.63
C ILE A 82 0.25 -2.06 12.73
N GLN A 83 0.82 -1.23 13.60
CA GLN A 83 1.63 -1.70 14.72
C GLN A 83 0.81 -2.48 15.74
N ALA A 84 -0.43 -2.07 16.01
CA ALA A 84 -1.33 -2.80 16.91
C ALA A 84 -1.65 -4.20 16.35
N ALA A 85 -1.95 -4.29 15.06
CA ALA A 85 -2.22 -5.55 14.37
C ALA A 85 -1.00 -6.48 14.30
N SER A 86 0.16 -5.94 13.91
CA SER A 86 1.40 -6.70 13.70
C SER A 86 1.91 -7.37 14.98
N LYS A 87 1.62 -6.82 16.16
CA LYS A 87 1.93 -7.46 17.46
C LYS A 87 1.29 -8.85 17.62
N GLY A 88 0.20 -9.13 16.91
CA GLY A 88 -0.43 -10.45 16.88
C GLY A 88 0.30 -11.49 16.04
N GLY A 89 1.47 -11.16 15.47
CA GLY A 89 2.27 -12.07 14.64
C GLY A 89 1.67 -12.36 13.27
N LYS A 90 0.70 -11.55 12.82
CA LYS A 90 0.00 -11.73 11.55
C LYS A 90 0.53 -10.77 10.48
N PRO A 91 0.64 -11.21 9.22
CA PRO A 91 0.95 -10.30 8.12
C PRO A 91 -0.07 -9.17 8.07
N THR A 92 0.40 -7.93 7.95
CA THR A 92 -0.44 -6.74 8.03
C THR A 92 -0.19 -5.82 6.83
N VAL A 93 -1.24 -5.49 6.09
CA VAL A 93 -1.20 -4.76 4.83
C VAL A 93 -1.97 -3.46 4.96
N LEU A 94 -1.35 -2.35 4.55
CA LEU A 94 -2.06 -1.10 4.33
C LEU A 94 -2.55 -1.07 2.89
N ILE A 95 -3.86 -1.02 2.66
CA ILE A 95 -4.44 -0.82 1.35
C ILE A 95 -4.87 0.65 1.16
N ILE A 96 -4.52 1.21 0.00
CA ILE A 96 -4.79 2.60 -0.36
C ILE A 96 -5.71 2.61 -1.57
N TYR A 97 -6.80 3.39 -1.49
CA TYR A 97 -7.75 3.59 -2.57
C TYR A 97 -7.84 5.08 -2.93
N ASN A 98 -7.73 5.39 -4.21
CA ASN A 98 -7.88 6.75 -4.73
C ASN A 98 -9.33 6.99 -5.17
N ASP A 99 -10.11 7.65 -4.31
CA ASP A 99 -11.50 8.03 -4.61
C ASP A 99 -11.60 9.44 -5.19
N TYR A 100 -10.49 10.18 -5.21
CA TYR A 100 -10.43 11.55 -5.70
C TYR A 100 -10.32 11.61 -7.23
N ASP A 101 -9.38 10.85 -7.80
CA ASP A 101 -9.12 10.83 -9.24
C ASP A 101 -9.94 9.72 -9.92
N PRO A 102 -10.91 10.02 -10.80
CA PRO A 102 -11.72 9.03 -11.49
C PRO A 102 -10.92 8.00 -12.32
N PHE A 103 -9.73 8.38 -12.78
CA PHE A 103 -8.84 7.48 -13.54
C PHE A 103 -7.75 6.84 -12.66
N GLN A 104 -7.62 7.31 -11.40
CA GLN A 104 -6.62 6.87 -10.42
C GLN A 104 -5.18 6.85 -10.97
N LEU A 105 -4.85 7.83 -11.80
CA LEU A 105 -3.54 8.01 -12.43
C LEU A 105 -2.62 8.89 -11.60
N PHE A 106 -3.16 9.69 -10.67
CA PHE A 106 -2.35 10.65 -9.92
C PHE A 106 -1.99 10.14 -8.52
N GLY A 107 -0.70 10.01 -8.23
CA GLY A 107 -0.18 9.75 -6.88
C GLY A 107 -0.45 8.35 -6.31
N THR A 108 -0.96 7.44 -7.14
CA THR A 108 -1.28 6.05 -6.80
C THR A 108 -0.88 5.06 -7.90
N GLU A 109 0.04 5.44 -8.78
CA GLU A 109 0.63 4.52 -9.76
C GLU A 109 1.72 3.66 -9.14
N ASP A 110 2.17 2.61 -9.83
CA ASP A 110 3.15 1.66 -9.27
C ASP A 110 4.42 2.39 -8.78
N HIS A 111 4.90 3.34 -9.57
CA HIS A 111 6.08 4.14 -9.25
C HIS A 111 5.92 5.00 -7.97
N ASP A 112 4.69 5.44 -7.63
CA ASP A 112 4.43 6.16 -6.38
C ASP A 112 4.60 5.26 -5.17
N PHE A 113 4.11 4.02 -5.24
CA PHE A 113 4.26 3.04 -4.17
C PHE A 113 5.72 2.63 -4.01
N GLU A 114 6.40 2.30 -5.10
CA GLU A 114 7.81 1.89 -5.08
C GLU A 114 8.70 3.01 -4.53
N HIS A 115 8.53 4.24 -5.00
CA HIS A 115 9.28 5.39 -4.50
C HIS A 115 8.96 5.63 -3.01
N ALA A 116 7.70 5.60 -2.59
CA ALA A 116 7.35 5.82 -1.20
C ALA A 116 7.91 4.75 -0.25
N MET A 117 7.96 3.50 -0.71
CA MET A 117 8.50 2.38 0.06
C MET A 117 10.02 2.45 0.11
N TYR A 118 10.68 2.52 -1.04
CA TYR A 118 12.12 2.26 -1.16
C TYR A 118 12.96 3.47 -1.51
N GLY A 119 12.34 4.58 -1.92
CA GLY A 119 13.00 5.83 -2.27
C GLY A 119 13.20 6.00 -3.77
N ALA A 120 13.64 7.19 -4.18
CA ALA A 120 13.86 7.54 -5.58
C ALA A 120 14.85 6.60 -6.26
N ASP A 121 14.46 5.98 -7.37
CA ASP A 121 15.40 5.24 -8.22
C ASP A 121 16.44 6.20 -8.79
N THR A 122 17.68 6.04 -8.37
CA THR A 122 18.77 7.00 -8.58
C THR A 122 19.89 6.33 -9.35
N VAL A 123 20.28 6.93 -10.46
CA VAL A 123 21.40 6.46 -11.29
C VAL A 123 22.60 7.39 -11.16
N VAL A 124 23.80 6.82 -11.03
CA VAL A 124 25.06 7.56 -11.05
C VAL A 124 25.67 7.43 -12.44
N LEU A 125 25.94 8.55 -13.08
CA LEU A 125 26.57 8.60 -14.39
C LEU A 125 28.00 9.12 -14.28
N ALA A 126 28.93 8.47 -14.98
CA ALA A 126 30.30 8.96 -15.12
C ALA A 126 30.27 10.28 -15.90
N LYS A 127 30.82 11.34 -15.30
CA LYS A 127 30.71 12.72 -15.85
C LYS A 127 31.34 12.86 -17.24
N ASP A 128 32.38 12.09 -17.54
CA ASP A 128 33.17 12.14 -18.77
C ASP A 128 32.54 11.37 -19.94
N SER A 129 31.88 10.26 -19.66
CA SER A 129 31.37 9.30 -20.66
C SER A 129 29.85 9.18 -20.67
N GLY A 130 29.16 9.72 -19.67
CA GLY A 130 27.72 9.53 -19.46
C GLY A 130 27.32 8.09 -19.13
N ARG A 131 28.29 7.19 -18.92
CA ARG A 131 28.04 5.77 -18.68
C ARG A 131 27.46 5.56 -17.28
N LEU A 132 26.48 4.64 -17.16
CA LEU A 132 25.97 4.17 -15.87
C LEU A 132 27.11 3.55 -15.05
N VAL A 133 27.34 4.10 -13.86
CA VAL A 133 28.33 3.64 -12.89
C VAL A 133 27.65 2.83 -11.80
N ASP A 134 26.49 3.30 -11.33
CA ASP A 134 25.78 2.72 -10.20
C ASP A 134 24.29 3.04 -10.27
N ARG A 135 23.47 2.26 -9.55
CA ARG A 135 22.03 2.48 -9.39
C ARG A 135 21.60 2.07 -7.98
N PHE A 136 20.95 2.98 -7.28
CA PHE A 136 20.49 2.79 -5.90
C PHE A 136 19.19 3.53 -5.63
N HIS A 137 18.55 3.26 -4.49
CA HIS A 137 17.39 4.03 -4.04
C HIS A 137 17.77 5.16 -3.06
N GLY A 138 17.52 6.39 -3.48
CA GLY A 138 17.85 7.62 -2.79
C GLY A 138 16.89 7.97 -1.65
N ASP A 139 16.55 9.26 -1.58
CA ASP A 139 15.71 9.82 -0.52
C ASP A 139 14.23 9.43 -0.66
N GLY A 140 13.43 9.77 0.35
CA GLY A 140 11.98 9.54 0.32
C GLY A 140 11.53 8.12 0.70
N LYS A 141 12.43 7.26 1.19
CA LYS A 141 12.11 5.87 1.57
C LYS A 141 11.47 5.73 2.94
N SER A 142 10.32 5.07 2.97
CA SER A 142 9.59 4.78 4.22
C SER A 142 10.04 3.49 4.86
N PHE A 143 10.44 2.49 4.08
CA PHE A 143 10.70 1.13 4.55
C PHE A 143 12.19 0.83 4.51
N GLN A 144 12.71 0.32 5.63
CA GLN A 144 14.12 -0.04 5.82
C GLN A 144 14.18 -1.18 6.86
N SER A 145 15.32 -1.88 6.98
CA SER A 145 15.51 -3.01 7.91
C SER A 145 15.16 -2.69 9.38
N GLY A 146 15.24 -1.43 9.81
CA GLY A 146 14.85 -0.98 11.16
C GLY A 146 13.62 -0.06 11.21
N LYS A 147 12.95 0.21 10.07
CA LYS A 147 11.89 1.23 9.97
C LYS A 147 10.67 0.67 9.24
N ASN A 148 9.50 0.81 9.88
CA ASN A 148 8.20 0.39 9.34
C ASN A 148 8.14 -1.11 8.98
N THR A 149 8.88 -1.95 9.71
CA THR A 149 8.88 -3.41 9.55
C THR A 149 7.57 -4.08 9.99
N SER A 150 6.70 -3.36 10.70
CA SER A 150 5.35 -3.82 11.06
C SER A 150 4.40 -3.91 9.85
N PHE A 151 4.75 -3.23 8.75
CA PHE A 151 4.03 -3.37 7.48
C PHE A 151 4.58 -4.59 6.75
N SER A 152 3.73 -5.56 6.43
CA SER A 152 4.12 -6.70 5.59
C SER A 152 4.13 -6.34 4.11
N ALA A 153 3.24 -5.44 3.72
CA ALA A 153 3.14 -4.91 2.37
C ALA A 153 2.32 -3.61 2.36
N LEU A 154 2.39 -2.90 1.24
CA LEU A 154 1.34 -1.96 0.84
C LEU A 154 0.45 -2.64 -0.20
N ALA A 155 -0.77 -2.16 -0.35
CA ALA A 155 -1.64 -2.56 -1.44
C ALA A 155 -2.34 -1.36 -2.06
N ARG A 156 -2.62 -1.46 -3.35
CA ARG A 156 -3.50 -0.55 -4.08
C ARG A 156 -4.81 -1.27 -4.37
N LEU A 157 -5.92 -0.65 -3.96
CA LEU A 157 -7.24 -0.95 -4.49
C LEU A 157 -7.51 -0.01 -5.65
N ARG A 158 -7.91 -0.54 -6.81
CA ARG A 158 -8.17 0.28 -8.00
C ARG A 158 -9.49 -0.10 -8.66
N GLN A 159 -10.26 0.92 -9.01
CA GLN A 159 -11.43 0.86 -9.89
C GLN A 159 -11.44 2.13 -10.75
N ALA A 160 -10.64 2.13 -11.82
CA ALA A 160 -10.40 3.31 -12.65
C ALA A 160 -11.31 3.33 -13.88
N GLY A 161 -12.25 4.28 -13.96
CA GLY A 161 -13.29 4.32 -14.99
C GLY A 161 -14.64 3.77 -14.50
N ARG A 162 -15.71 3.97 -15.28
CA ARG A 162 -17.10 3.68 -14.86
C ARG A 162 -17.43 2.19 -14.70
N ASP A 163 -16.86 1.33 -15.54
CA ASP A 163 -17.14 -0.13 -15.56
C ASP A 163 -15.87 -0.97 -15.36
N ALA A 164 -14.88 -0.41 -14.66
CA ALA A 164 -13.61 -1.07 -14.51
C ALA A 164 -13.66 -2.22 -13.50
N GLU A 165 -12.93 -3.29 -13.83
CA GLU A 165 -12.65 -4.37 -12.91
C GLU A 165 -11.93 -3.83 -11.67
N VAL A 166 -12.37 -4.28 -10.50
CA VAL A 166 -11.70 -3.97 -9.25
C VAL A 166 -10.45 -4.83 -9.13
N THR A 167 -9.30 -4.19 -8.90
CA THR A 167 -8.03 -4.89 -8.74
C THR A 167 -7.38 -4.56 -7.41
N VAL A 168 -6.72 -5.57 -6.82
CA VAL A 168 -5.85 -5.40 -5.66
C VAL A 168 -4.42 -5.76 -6.05
N THR A 169 -3.52 -4.79 -5.97
CA THR A 169 -2.08 -4.96 -6.24
C THR A 169 -1.30 -4.82 -4.94
N ILE A 170 -0.59 -5.85 -4.52
CA ILE A 170 0.24 -5.89 -3.31
C ILE A 170 1.69 -5.57 -3.69
N PHE A 171 2.28 -4.57 -3.04
CA PHE A 171 3.69 -4.22 -3.12
C PHE A 171 4.40 -4.77 -1.89
N GLU A 172 5.28 -5.75 -2.10
CA GLU A 172 6.00 -6.43 -1.02
C GLU A 172 6.88 -5.46 -0.23
N ASN A 173 6.80 -5.50 1.11
CA ASN A 173 7.85 -4.94 1.97
C ASN A 173 8.91 -6.00 2.27
N MET A 174 10.07 -5.92 1.64
CA MET A 174 11.16 -6.87 1.86
C MET A 174 11.78 -6.79 3.26
N HIS A 175 11.47 -5.73 4.01
CA HIS A 175 11.93 -5.52 5.39
C HIS A 175 10.86 -5.90 6.43
N ALA A 176 9.77 -6.56 6.01
CA ALA A 176 8.70 -6.96 6.90
C ALA A 176 9.19 -7.89 8.02
N ALA A 177 8.81 -7.60 9.27
CA ALA A 177 9.05 -8.49 10.40
C ALA A 177 8.20 -9.77 10.33
N VAL A 178 7.01 -9.66 9.75
CA VAL A 178 6.11 -10.79 9.46
C VAL A 178 5.76 -10.73 7.99
N PRO A 179 6.52 -11.38 7.08
CA PRO A 179 6.24 -11.34 5.65
C PRO A 179 4.95 -12.10 5.32
N ILE A 180 4.32 -11.74 4.20
CA ILE A 180 3.22 -12.53 3.62
C ILE A 180 3.82 -13.80 3.01
N ASP A 181 3.14 -14.93 3.18
CA ASP A 181 3.43 -16.10 2.33
C ASP A 181 2.85 -15.87 0.93
N TYR A 182 3.66 -15.25 0.08
CA TYR A 182 3.26 -14.89 -1.28
C TYR A 182 3.00 -16.10 -2.20
N VAL A 183 3.48 -17.30 -1.85
CA VAL A 183 3.22 -18.51 -2.64
C VAL A 183 1.78 -18.99 -2.45
N SER A 184 1.24 -18.80 -1.24
CA SER A 184 -0.13 -19.18 -0.88
C SER A 184 -1.18 -18.13 -1.25
N LEU A 185 -0.79 -16.96 -1.78
CA LEU A 185 -1.75 -15.94 -2.22
C LEU A 185 -2.55 -16.43 -3.45
N PRO A 186 -3.88 -16.27 -3.44
CA PRO A 186 -4.68 -16.62 -4.60
C PRO A 186 -4.39 -15.65 -5.77
N PRO A 187 -4.57 -16.12 -7.02
CA PRO A 187 -4.17 -15.38 -8.23
C PRO A 187 -4.94 -14.08 -8.46
N CYS A 188 -6.02 -13.83 -7.71
CA CYS A 188 -6.74 -12.56 -7.75
C CYS A 188 -5.89 -11.40 -7.20
N PHE A 189 -4.93 -11.66 -6.30
CA PHE A 189 -3.95 -10.65 -5.89
C PHE A 189 -2.84 -10.52 -6.93
N LYS A 190 -2.67 -9.32 -7.47
CA LYS A 190 -1.45 -8.99 -8.22
C LYS A 190 -0.34 -8.68 -7.23
N VAL A 191 0.87 -9.17 -7.46
CA VAL A 191 2.02 -8.95 -6.56
C VAL A 191 3.15 -8.27 -7.32
N VAL A 192 3.66 -7.17 -6.76
CA VAL A 192 4.84 -6.45 -7.22
C VAL A 192 5.94 -6.64 -6.19
N ARG A 193 7.09 -7.14 -6.65
CA ARG A 193 8.30 -7.30 -5.85
C ARG A 193 9.39 -6.41 -6.42
N VAL A 194 9.92 -5.52 -5.58
CA VAL A 194 11.01 -4.64 -5.99
C VAL A 194 12.32 -5.40 -5.86
N ASN A 195 13.02 -5.55 -6.97
CA ASN A 195 14.38 -6.07 -6.97
C ASN A 195 15.33 -4.95 -6.51
N GLN A 196 15.80 -5.00 -5.28
CA GLN A 196 16.95 -4.18 -4.89
C GLN A 196 18.23 -4.86 -5.37
N SER A 197 18.93 -4.23 -6.32
CA SER A 197 20.34 -4.51 -6.54
C SER A 197 21.10 -4.12 -5.27
N ARG A 198 21.86 -5.08 -4.73
CA ARG A 198 22.76 -4.86 -3.58
C ARG A 198 23.93 -3.97 -3.97
#